data_AF-A0A640XPM5-F1
#
_entry.id   AF-A0A640XPM5-F1
#
_cell.length_a   1.000
_cell.length_b   1.000
_cell.length_c   1.000
_cell.angle_alpha   90.00
_cell.angle_beta   90.00
_cell.angle_gamma   90.00
#
_symmetry.space_group_name_H-M   'P 1'
#
loop_
_entity.id
_entity.type
_entity.pdbx_description
1 polymer ?
#
loop_
_entity_poly.entity_id
_entity_poly.type
_entity_poly.pdbx_seq_one_letter_code
_entity_poly.pdbx_strand_id
1 'polypeptide(L)'
;MMTDIIGKVINLGFGALIVTKENIEELIDEMVKKGEIKKDEAKAQVNELLKRVSSSKQEIESKIEKIVENALHKLDIPTRKELQQMQKKLEEIIKRLESREDQTE
;
A
#
# COMPACT_ATOMS: atom_id res chain seq x y z
N MET A 1 20.43 10.67 -14.70
CA MET A 1 20.34 9.39 -13.95
C MET A 1 18.90 9.05 -13.57
N MET A 2 18.22 9.72 -12.63
CA MET A 2 16.80 9.37 -12.32
C MET A 2 15.79 9.79 -13.40
N THR A 3 16.00 10.93 -14.05
CA THR A 3 15.15 11.43 -15.14
C THR A 3 15.16 10.51 -16.37
N ASP A 4 16.30 9.88 -16.67
CA ASP A 4 16.46 8.99 -17.81
C ASP A 4 15.69 7.67 -17.63
N ILE A 5 15.66 7.15 -16.40
CA ILE A 5 14.93 5.91 -16.08
C ILE A 5 13.42 6.16 -16.15
N ILE A 6 12.94 7.27 -15.59
CA ILE A 6 11.52 7.66 -15.66
C ILE A 6 11.11 7.90 -17.11
N GLY A 7 11.95 8.60 -17.89
CA GLY A 7 11.73 8.81 -19.32
C GLY A 7 11.71 7.50 -20.11
N LYS A 8 12.60 6.54 -19.82
CA LYS A 8 12.62 5.21 -20.46
C LYS A 8 11.39 4.39 -20.11
N VAL A 9 10.95 4.37 -18.86
CA VAL A 9 9.74 3.67 -18.41
C VAL A 9 8.50 4.23 -19.11
N ILE A 10 8.39 5.56 -19.24
CA ILE A 10 7.33 6.21 -20.01
C ILE A 10 7.42 5.90 -21.51
N ASN A 11 8.62 5.96 -22.10
CA ASN A 11 8.86 5.68 -23.52
C ASN A 11 8.61 4.22 -23.91
N LEU A 12 8.81 3.28 -22.98
CA LEU A 12 8.48 1.87 -23.13
C LEU A 12 6.98 1.60 -22.90
N GLY A 13 6.17 2.64 -22.62
CA GLY A 13 4.73 2.52 -22.41
C GLY A 13 4.35 1.90 -21.05
N PHE A 14 5.32 1.69 -20.17
CA PHE A 14 5.08 1.25 -18.81
C PHE A 14 4.63 2.46 -18.00
N GLY A 15 3.32 2.65 -17.85
CA GLY A 15 2.81 3.61 -16.88
C GLY A 15 3.41 3.33 -15.50
N ALA A 16 3.63 4.37 -14.69
CA ALA A 16 4.28 4.25 -13.37
C ALA A 16 3.58 3.27 -12.40
N LEU A 17 2.37 2.83 -12.71
CA LEU A 17 1.58 1.88 -11.92
C LEU A 17 1.70 0.41 -12.39
N ILE A 18 2.22 0.14 -13.60
CA ILE A 18 2.25 -1.19 -14.22
C ILE A 18 3.70 -1.55 -14.59
N VAL A 19 4.58 -1.60 -13.59
CA VAL A 19 5.92 -2.16 -13.76
C VAL A 19 5.87 -3.64 -13.38
N THR A 20 6.01 -4.52 -14.36
CA THR A 20 6.08 -5.98 -14.16
C THR A 20 7.53 -6.45 -14.06
N LYS A 21 7.70 -7.73 -13.73
CA LYS A 21 9.01 -8.36 -13.75
C LYS A 21 9.64 -8.35 -15.14
N GLU A 22 8.88 -8.72 -16.17
CA GLU A 22 9.32 -8.66 -17.57
C GLU A 22 9.83 -7.26 -17.96
N ASN A 23 9.14 -6.20 -17.55
CA ASN A 23 9.55 -4.83 -17.84
C ASN A 23 10.91 -4.47 -17.21
N ILE A 24 11.17 -4.96 -15.99
CA ILE A 24 12.44 -4.77 -15.29
C ILE A 24 13.54 -5.61 -15.94
N GLU A 25 13.24 -6.84 -16.35
CA GLU A 25 14.18 -7.71 -17.06
C GLU A 25 14.59 -7.08 -18.41
N GLU A 26 13.64 -6.57 -19.20
CA GLU A 26 13.92 -5.86 -20.45
C GLU A 26 14.79 -4.61 -20.23
N LEU A 27 14.48 -3.81 -19.21
CA LEU A 27 15.25 -2.62 -18.86
C LEU A 27 16.70 -2.98 -18.52
N ILE A 28 16.90 -3.99 -17.68
CA ILE A 28 18.24 -4.43 -17.27
C ILE A 28 18.99 -5.05 -18.46
N ASP A 29 18.32 -5.83 -19.30
CA ASP A 29 18.93 -6.41 -20.51
C ASP A 29 19.39 -5.33 -21.49
N GLU A 30 18.64 -4.24 -21.64
CA GLU A 30 19.11 -3.08 -22.42
C GLU A 30 20.35 -2.44 -21.81
N MET A 31 20.40 -2.29 -20.49
CA MET A 31 21.55 -1.72 -19.80
C MET A 31 22.78 -2.61 -19.95
N VAL A 32 22.61 -3.93 -19.95
CA VAL A 32 23.69 -4.88 -20.26
C VAL A 32 24.17 -4.73 -21.70
N LYS A 33 23.25 -4.64 -22.68
CA LYS A 33 23.60 -4.42 -24.10
C LYS A 33 24.38 -3.12 -24.33
N LYS A 34 24.05 -2.07 -23.56
CA LYS A 34 24.73 -0.77 -23.61
C LYS A 34 26.06 -0.75 -22.84
N GLY A 35 26.41 -1.85 -22.15
CA GLY A 35 27.61 -1.95 -21.33
C GLY A 35 27.52 -1.17 -20.00
N GLU A 36 26.33 -0.70 -19.63
CA GLU A 36 26.06 0.03 -18.38
C GLU A 36 26.03 -0.91 -17.17
N ILE A 37 25.66 -2.18 -17.37
CA ILE A 37 25.62 -3.22 -16.35
C ILE A 37 26.35 -4.45 -16.87
N LYS A 38 27.11 -5.13 -16.01
CA LYS A 38 27.72 -6.41 -16.38
C LYS A 38 26.70 -7.55 -16.31
N LYS A 39 26.86 -8.53 -17.20
CA LYS A 39 25.91 -9.65 -17.33
C LYS A 39 25.79 -10.51 -16.05
N ASP A 40 26.87 -10.63 -15.29
CA ASP A 40 26.92 -11.33 -13.99
C ASP A 40 26.17 -10.57 -12.88
N GLU A 41 26.10 -9.24 -12.97
CA GLU A 41 25.40 -8.37 -11.99
C GLU A 41 23.91 -8.18 -12.32
N ALA A 42 23.50 -8.42 -13.57
CA ALA A 42 22.14 -8.18 -14.08
C ALA A 42 21.04 -8.82 -13.21
N LYS A 43 21.21 -10.09 -12.82
CA LYS A 43 20.21 -10.83 -12.03
C LYS A 43 20.03 -10.24 -10.63
N ALA A 44 21.10 -9.72 -10.02
CA ALA A 44 21.03 -9.08 -8.71
C ALA A 44 20.25 -7.76 -8.79
N GLN A 45 20.49 -6.98 -9.85
CA GLN A 45 19.80 -5.71 -10.09
C GLN A 45 18.30 -5.89 -10.35
N VAL A 46 17.90 -6.91 -11.11
CA VAL A 46 16.47 -7.25 -11.31
C VAL A 46 15.78 -7.50 -9.96
N ASN A 47 16.39 -8.33 -9.10
CA ASN A 47 15.84 -8.65 -7.79
C ASN A 47 15.75 -7.42 -6.88
N GLU A 48 16.75 -6.55 -6.91
CA GLU A 48 16.75 -5.32 -6.11
C GLU A 48 15.64 -4.36 -6.56
N LEU A 49 15.50 -4.13 -7.87
CA LEU A 49 14.46 -3.28 -8.42
C LEU A 49 13.06 -3.83 -8.13
N LEU A 50 12.85 -5.14 -8.27
CA LEU A 50 11.59 -5.80 -7.89
C LEU A 50 11.23 -5.56 -6.42
N LYS A 51 12.21 -5.71 -5.52
CA LYS A 51 12.01 -5.46 -4.08
C LYS A 51 11.62 -4.00 -3.81
N ARG A 52 12.31 -3.06 -4.45
CA ARG A 52 12.00 -1.62 -4.33
C ARG A 52 10.60 -1.30 -4.84
N VAL A 53 10.22 -1.83 -6.01
CA VAL A 53 8.88 -1.65 -6.58
C VAL A 53 7.79 -2.19 -5.64
N SER A 54 7.99 -3.40 -5.08
CA SER A 54 7.06 -3.98 -4.13
C SER A 54 6.89 -3.13 -2.86
N SER A 55 7.99 -2.61 -2.32
CA SER A 55 7.96 -1.73 -1.14
C SER A 55 7.24 -0.42 -1.44
N SER A 56 7.56 0.23 -2.57
CA SER A 56 6.91 1.48 -3.00
C SER A 56 5.41 1.29 -3.23
N LYS A 57 5.00 0.14 -3.79
CA LYS A 57 3.58 -0.20 -3.98
C LYS A 57 2.84 -0.24 -2.65
N GLN A 58 3.40 -0.91 -1.65
CA GLN A 58 2.81 -1.01 -0.31
C GLN A 58 2.70 0.35 0.38
N GLU A 59 3.70 1.22 0.22
CA GLU A 59 3.64 2.60 0.75
C GLU A 59 2.53 3.43 0.09
N ILE A 60 2.36 3.29 -1.23
CA ILE A 60 1.29 3.97 -1.98
C ILE A 60 -0.08 3.46 -1.54
N GLU A 61 -0.26 2.13 -1.45
CA GLU A 61 -1.49 1.51 -0.95
C GLU A 61 -1.86 2.05 0.43
N SER A 62 -0.91 2.08 1.37
CA SER A 62 -1.14 2.63 2.72
C SER A 62 -1.48 4.12 2.71
N LYS A 63 -0.88 4.92 1.81
CA LYS A 63 -1.25 6.34 1.66
C LYS A 63 -2.67 6.49 1.13
N ILE A 64 -3.06 5.69 0.15
CA ILE A 64 -4.42 5.72 -0.40
C ILE A 64 -5.44 5.32 0.67
N GLU A 65 -5.18 4.26 1.43
CA GLU A 65 -6.03 3.84 2.56
C GLU A 65 -6.24 4.99 3.54
N LYS A 66 -5.16 5.67 3.96
CA LYS A 66 -5.24 6.83 4.85
C LYS A 66 -6.01 8.00 4.23
N ILE A 67 -5.86 8.26 2.93
CA ILE A 67 -6.61 9.32 2.25
C ILE A 67 -8.11 9.00 2.27
N VAL A 68 -8.47 7.75 1.97
CA VAL A 68 -9.87 7.30 1.98
C VAL A 68 -10.44 7.35 3.40
N GLU A 69 -9.72 6.83 4.39
CA GLU A 69 -10.12 6.87 5.80
C GLU A 69 -10.35 8.31 6.27
N ASN A 70 -9.41 9.22 5.97
CA ASN A 70 -9.57 10.64 6.29
C ASN A 70 -10.76 11.30 5.58
N ALA A 71 -11.04 10.92 4.33
CA ALA A 71 -12.18 11.43 3.59
C ALA A 71 -13.50 10.98 4.21
N LEU A 72 -13.61 9.70 4.61
CA LEU A 72 -14.78 9.16 5.30
C LEU A 72 -14.99 9.84 6.66
N HIS A 73 -13.92 10.04 7.44
CA HIS A 73 -13.99 10.76 8.71
C HIS A 73 -14.46 12.21 8.53
N LYS A 74 -14.00 12.91 7.49
CA LYS A 74 -14.47 14.28 7.19
C LYS A 74 -15.95 14.37 6.82
N LEU A 75 -16.56 13.25 6.41
CA LEU A 75 -17.98 13.13 6.12
C LEU A 75 -18.78 12.59 7.31
N ASP A 76 -18.16 12.52 8.50
CA ASP A 76 -18.73 11.93 9.72
C ASP A 76 -19.18 10.47 9.53
N ILE A 77 -18.52 9.73 8.63
CA ILE A 77 -18.77 8.30 8.42
C ILE A 77 -17.84 7.50 9.32
N PRO A 78 -18.35 6.81 10.37
CA PRO A 78 -17.53 6.02 11.26
C PRO A 78 -17.08 4.71 10.61
N THR A 79 -15.91 4.22 11.01
CA THR A 79 -15.42 2.91 10.60
C THR A 79 -16.23 1.78 11.25
N ARG A 80 -16.25 0.60 10.60
CA ARG A 80 -16.87 -0.60 11.18
C ARG A 80 -16.30 -0.95 12.56
N LYS A 81 -15.01 -0.70 12.78
CA LYS A 81 -14.32 -0.95 14.05
C LYS A 81 -14.85 -0.03 15.15
N GLU A 82 -14.99 1.26 14.87
CA GLU A 82 -15.56 2.23 15.83
C GLU A 82 -17.01 1.86 16.18
N LEU A 83 -17.82 1.48 15.20
CA LEU A 83 -19.20 1.01 15.43
C LEU A 83 -19.25 -0.22 16.34
N GLN A 84 -18.38 -1.21 16.13
CA GLN A 84 -18.31 -2.40 16.99
C GLN A 84 -17.86 -2.04 18.41
N GLN A 85 -16.92 -1.09 18.57
CA GLN A 85 -16.50 -0.62 19.89
C GLN A 85 -17.65 0.11 20.61
N MET A 86 -18.45 0.90 19.90
CA MET A 86 -19.64 1.54 20.46
C MET A 86 -20.69 0.51 20.87
N GLN A 87 -20.96 -0.49 20.04
CA GLN A 87 -21.89 -1.58 20.35
C GLN A 87 -21.47 -2.32 21.64
N LYS A 88 -20.19 -2.70 21.76
CA LYS A 88 -19.68 -3.38 22.95
C LYS A 88 -19.82 -2.54 24.22
N LYS A 89 -19.55 -1.24 24.13
CA LYS A 89 -19.75 -0.31 25.26
C LYS A 89 -21.22 -0.21 25.65
N LEU A 90 -22.12 -0.15 24.67
CA LEU A 90 -23.57 -0.14 24.90
C LEU A 90 -24.01 -1.41 25.62
N GLU A 91 -23.59 -2.59 25.14
CA GLU A 91 -23.90 -3.88 25.79
C GLU A 91 -23.41 -3.91 27.24
N GLU A 92 -22.20 -3.41 27.52
CA GLU A 92 -21.67 -3.33 28.88
C GLU A 92 -22.47 -2.39 29.78
N ILE A 93 -22.89 -1.23 29.25
CA ILE A 93 -23.72 -0.27 29.98
C ILE A 93 -25.09 -0.89 30.29
N ILE A 94 -25.74 -1.51 29.30
CA ILE A 94 -27.04 -2.17 29.46
C ILE A 94 -26.95 -3.21 30.58
N LYS A 95 -25.95 -4.09 30.54
CA LYS A 95 -25.75 -5.12 31.58
C LYS A 95 -25.52 -4.54 32.98
N ARG A 96 -24.82 -3.41 33.08
CA ARG A 96 -24.60 -2.71 34.36
C ARG A 96 -25.87 -2.04 34.88
N LEU A 97 -26.79 -1.64 34.00
CA LEU A 97 -28.07 -1.06 34.40
C LEU A 97 -29.02 -2.17 34.90
N GLU A 98 -29.14 -3.26 34.15
CA GLU A 98 -29.94 -4.43 34.55
C GLU A 98 -29.53 -4.95 35.93
N SER A 99 -28.21 -5.16 36.15
CA SER A 99 -27.70 -5.60 37.45
C SER A 99 -27.87 -4.60 38.61
N ARG A 100 -28.17 -3.33 38.32
CA ARG A 100 -28.52 -2.34 39.35
C ARG A 100 -30.00 -2.32 39.65
N GLU A 101 -30.86 -2.44 38.64
CA GLU A 101 -32.30 -2.56 38.82
C GLU A 101 -32.64 -3.81 39.66
N ASP A 102 -31.99 -4.95 39.38
CA ASP A 102 -32.12 -6.19 40.17
C ASP A 102 -31.65 -6.06 41.64
N GLN A 103 -30.86 -5.04 41.98
CA GLN A 103 -30.39 -4.77 43.35
C GLN A 103 -31.28 -3.78 44.11
N THR A 104 -32.24 -3.14 43.43
CA THR A 104 -33.10 -2.10 44.00
C THR A 104 -34.56 -2.56 44.19
N GLU A 105 -34.95 -3.71 43.62
CA GLU A 105 -36.16 -4.48 43.96
C GLU A 105 -35.89 -5.47 45.12
#